data_AF-A0A809RIE4-F1
#
_entry.id   AF-A0A809RIE4-F1
#
_cell.length_a   1.000
_cell.length_b   1.000
_cell.length_c   1.000
_cell.angle_alpha   90.00
_cell.angle_beta   90.00
_cell.angle_gamma   90.00
#
_symmetry.space_group_name_H-M   'P 1'
#
loop_
_entity.id
_entity.type
_entity.pdbx_description
1 polymer ?
#
loop_
_entity_poly.entity_id
_entity_poly.type
_entity_poly.pdbx_seq_one_letter_code
_entity_poly.pdbx_strand_id
1 'polypeptide(L)'
;MFAQTTYIERLPHRPYCTDSFDTGLRIRAVKTALQHLHIQPNAPLAVSWLVFDLDYELAALGWENANLPPPTICVVNPINSHAHLFYGLSTSIAMGDTARNNPIRYAAAIQAAFRARLKADTGYAGLIAKNPFHPFWRVQWVNKLYDLGELAEYVTLPKRLPTNTSAGLGRNCTLFDEM
;
A
#
# COMPACT_ATOMS: atom_id res chain seq x y z
N MET A 1 -15.76 -11.89 -1.52
CA MET A 1 -15.03 -12.55 -2.62
C MET A 1 -14.43 -11.55 -3.59
N PHE A 2 -15.15 -10.49 -3.99
CA PHE A 2 -14.65 -9.46 -4.92
C PHE A 2 -13.24 -8.92 -4.60
N ALA A 3 -13.02 -8.42 -3.37
CA ALA A 3 -11.71 -7.83 -3.01
C ALA A 3 -10.54 -8.83 -3.04
N GLN A 4 -10.79 -10.11 -2.75
CA GLN A 4 -9.78 -11.17 -2.81
C GLN A 4 -9.38 -11.48 -4.25
N THR A 5 -10.37 -11.64 -5.14
CA THR A 5 -10.14 -11.85 -6.57
C THR A 5 -9.36 -10.67 -7.17
N THR A 6 -9.79 -9.45 -6.87
CA THR A 6 -9.11 -8.23 -7.35
C THR A 6 -7.66 -8.13 -6.84
N TYR A 7 -7.37 -8.60 -5.62
CA TYR A 7 -5.98 -8.65 -5.13
C TYR A 7 -5.13 -9.57 -5.99
N ILE A 8 -5.58 -10.81 -6.24
CA ILE A 8 -4.83 -11.78 -7.05
C ILE A 8 -4.62 -11.27 -8.48
N GLU A 9 -5.65 -10.71 -9.10
CA GLU A 9 -5.61 -10.19 -10.48
C GLU A 9 -4.63 -9.03 -10.66
N ARG A 10 -4.37 -8.27 -9.59
CA ARG A 10 -3.50 -7.09 -9.61
C ARG A 10 -2.08 -7.35 -9.14
N LEU A 11 -1.78 -8.57 -8.72
CA LEU A 11 -0.41 -8.94 -8.38
C LEU A 11 0.50 -8.86 -9.61
N PRO A 12 1.79 -8.54 -9.42
CA PRO A 12 2.78 -8.75 -10.47
C PRO A 12 2.72 -10.20 -10.98
N HIS A 13 3.00 -10.44 -12.27
CA HIS A 13 3.07 -11.80 -12.81
C HIS A 13 4.11 -12.67 -12.07
N ARG A 14 5.20 -12.04 -11.61
CA ARG A 14 6.20 -12.66 -10.76
C ARG A 14 6.56 -11.73 -9.59
N PRO A 15 5.78 -11.75 -8.49
CA PRO A 15 6.04 -10.83 -7.38
C PRO A 15 7.30 -11.23 -6.62
N TYR A 16 7.92 -10.27 -5.96
CA TYR A 16 8.83 -10.56 -4.85
C TYR A 16 8.05 -11.21 -3.69
N CYS A 17 8.66 -12.15 -3.01
CA CYS A 17 8.12 -12.78 -1.81
C CYS A 17 9.23 -13.24 -0.86
N THR A 18 8.91 -13.40 0.42
CA THR A 18 9.84 -13.95 1.42
C THR A 18 9.13 -14.42 2.69
N ASP A 19 9.74 -15.36 3.40
CA ASP A 19 9.35 -15.77 4.76
C ASP A 19 10.22 -15.12 5.84
N SER A 20 11.44 -14.71 5.49
CA SER A 20 12.36 -14.00 6.38
C SER A 20 13.21 -13.01 5.58
N PHE A 21 13.23 -11.76 6.05
CA PHE A 21 14.04 -10.71 5.46
C PHE A 21 15.56 -10.99 5.56
N ASP A 22 16.00 -11.83 6.50
CA ASP A 22 17.41 -12.26 6.63
C ASP A 22 17.89 -13.05 5.40
N THR A 23 16.97 -13.74 4.73
CA THR A 23 17.25 -14.53 3.52
C THR A 23 17.04 -13.75 2.21
N GLY A 24 16.67 -12.47 2.32
CA GLY A 24 16.36 -11.60 1.20
C GLY A 24 15.02 -11.90 0.53
N LEU A 25 14.79 -11.25 -0.62
CA LEU A 25 13.58 -11.38 -1.42
C LEU A 25 13.78 -12.36 -2.58
N ARG A 26 12.72 -13.10 -2.94
CA ARG A 26 12.72 -14.05 -4.06
C ARG A 26 11.65 -13.67 -5.08
N ILE A 27 11.97 -13.75 -6.37
CA ILE A 27 10.98 -13.60 -7.45
C ILE A 27 10.38 -14.98 -7.75
N ARG A 28 9.06 -15.13 -7.66
CA ARG A 28 8.35 -16.39 -7.89
C ARG A 28 7.11 -16.19 -8.75
N ALA A 29 6.55 -17.25 -9.32
CA ALA A 29 5.22 -17.18 -9.94
C ALA A 29 4.16 -16.94 -8.85
N VAL A 30 3.05 -16.27 -9.19
CA VAL A 30 1.98 -15.89 -8.25
C VAL A 30 1.54 -17.05 -7.35
N LYS A 31 1.29 -18.24 -7.92
CA LYS A 31 0.86 -19.43 -7.16
C LYS A 31 1.82 -19.80 -6.02
N THR A 32 3.12 -19.69 -6.24
CA THR A 32 4.15 -19.97 -5.23
C THR A 32 4.32 -18.79 -4.29
N ALA A 33 4.31 -17.55 -4.81
CA ALA A 33 4.47 -16.36 -3.99
C ALA A 33 3.37 -16.20 -2.94
N LEU A 34 2.13 -16.58 -3.28
CA LEU A 34 0.99 -16.58 -2.35
C LEU A 34 1.15 -17.52 -1.15
N GLN A 35 2.14 -18.42 -1.18
CA GLN A 35 2.43 -19.34 -0.08
C GLN A 35 3.47 -18.77 0.92
N HIS A 36 4.03 -17.59 0.66
CA HIS A 36 5.02 -16.95 1.53
C HIS A 36 4.39 -15.93 2.48
N LEU A 37 5.04 -15.65 3.61
CA LEU A 37 4.56 -14.68 4.62
C LEU A 37 4.40 -13.28 4.05
N HIS A 38 5.34 -12.84 3.21
CA HIS A 38 5.35 -11.50 2.64
C HIS A 38 5.38 -11.57 1.10
N ILE A 39 4.70 -10.63 0.46
CA ILE A 39 4.54 -10.57 -1.00
C ILE A 39 4.52 -9.12 -1.49
N GLN A 40 5.00 -8.90 -2.71
CA GLN A 40 4.92 -7.62 -3.40
C GLN A 40 3.46 -7.35 -3.82
N PRO A 41 2.82 -6.30 -3.30
CA PRO A 41 1.39 -6.09 -3.53
C PRO A 41 1.08 -5.37 -4.85
N ASN A 42 2.01 -4.55 -5.36
CA ASN A 42 1.82 -3.75 -6.58
C ASN A 42 2.80 -4.17 -7.67
N ALA A 43 2.34 -4.16 -8.92
CA ALA A 43 3.21 -4.33 -10.09
C ALA A 43 4.21 -3.17 -10.21
N PRO A 44 5.41 -3.39 -10.79
CA PRO A 44 6.42 -2.35 -10.93
C PRO A 44 5.93 -1.07 -11.64
N LEU A 45 5.03 -1.23 -12.62
CA LEU A 45 4.52 -0.13 -13.44
C LEU A 45 3.05 0.22 -13.13
N ALA A 46 2.47 -0.34 -12.06
CA ALA A 46 1.09 -0.06 -11.69
C ALA A 46 0.88 -0.13 -10.17
N VAL A 47 0.36 0.96 -9.60
CA VAL A 47 -0.04 1.01 -8.19
C VAL A 47 -1.55 0.84 -8.10
N SER A 48 -1.96 -0.27 -7.49
CA SER A 48 -3.36 -0.61 -7.21
C SER A 48 -3.72 -0.51 -5.74
N TRP A 49 -2.70 -0.52 -4.87
CA TRP A 49 -2.85 -0.55 -3.42
C TRP A 49 -1.99 0.54 -2.79
N LEU A 50 -2.61 1.44 -2.02
CA LEU A 50 -1.89 2.26 -1.06
C LEU A 50 -1.75 1.44 0.22
N VAL A 51 -0.51 1.12 0.61
CA VAL A 51 -0.22 0.23 1.74
C VAL A 51 0.48 1.03 2.84
N PHE A 52 0.01 0.85 4.07
CA PHE A 52 0.52 1.51 5.27
C PHE A 52 0.94 0.44 6.29
N ASP A 53 2.19 0.51 6.76
CA ASP A 53 2.69 -0.34 7.83
C ASP A 53 2.54 0.39 9.17
N LEU A 54 1.85 -0.25 10.10
CA LEU A 54 1.50 0.31 11.40
C LEU A 54 2.14 -0.56 12.48
N ASP A 55 3.20 -0.03 13.08
CA ASP A 55 4.03 -0.71 14.07
C ASP A 55 3.68 -0.30 15.51
N TYR A 56 2.42 -0.47 15.88
CA TYR A 56 1.94 -0.19 17.23
C TYR A 56 0.79 -1.10 17.63
N GLU A 57 0.49 -1.18 18.93
CA GLU A 57 -0.60 -2.00 19.46
C GLU A 57 -1.96 -1.59 18.90
N LEU A 58 -2.85 -2.55 18.67
CA LEU A 58 -4.18 -2.33 18.08
C LEU A 58 -4.14 -1.61 16.71
N ALA A 59 -3.06 -1.77 15.94
CA ALA A 59 -2.89 -1.15 14.62
C ALA A 59 -4.07 -1.41 13.65
N ALA A 60 -4.76 -2.54 13.78
CA ALA A 60 -5.94 -2.87 12.99
C ALA A 60 -7.08 -1.85 13.11
N LEU A 61 -7.18 -1.13 14.24
CA LEU A 61 -8.15 -0.07 14.51
C LEU A 61 -7.59 1.33 14.24
N GLY A 62 -6.36 1.43 13.72
CA GLY A 62 -5.69 2.70 13.48
C GLY A 62 -6.46 3.63 12.54
N TRP A 63 -7.12 3.08 11.53
CA TRP A 63 -7.95 3.84 10.60
C TRP A 63 -9.19 4.45 11.27
N GLU A 64 -9.84 3.71 12.16
CA GLU A 64 -11.05 4.15 12.86
C GLU A 64 -10.70 5.28 13.83
N ASN A 65 -9.65 5.11 14.64
CA ASN A 65 -9.13 6.15 15.53
C ASN A 65 -8.69 7.42 14.78
N ALA A 66 -8.24 7.26 13.53
CA ALA A 66 -7.84 8.36 12.67
C ALA A 66 -9.01 8.98 11.88
N ASN A 67 -10.26 8.53 12.07
CA ASN A 67 -11.44 8.91 11.28
C ASN A 67 -11.21 8.80 9.76
N LEU A 68 -10.51 7.75 9.35
CA LEU A 68 -10.28 7.40 7.93
C LEU A 68 -11.34 6.39 7.47
N PRO A 69 -11.53 6.17 6.17
CA PRO A 69 -12.43 5.13 5.71
C PRO A 69 -11.85 3.75 6.05
N PRO A 70 -12.69 2.70 6.13
CA PRO A 70 -12.21 1.35 6.39
C PRO A 70 -11.24 0.90 5.28
N PRO A 71 -10.11 0.25 5.60
CA PRO A 71 -9.22 -0.28 4.58
C PRO A 71 -9.90 -1.44 3.84
N THR A 72 -9.58 -1.60 2.55
CA THR A 72 -10.02 -2.75 1.75
C THR A 72 -9.50 -4.07 2.34
N ILE A 73 -8.28 -4.05 2.88
CA ILE A 73 -7.65 -5.20 3.54
C ILE A 73 -6.92 -4.73 4.79
N CYS A 74 -7.14 -5.42 5.90
CA CYS A 74 -6.35 -5.29 7.12
C CYS A 74 -5.64 -6.61 7.39
N VAL A 75 -4.31 -6.62 7.39
CA VAL A 75 -3.47 -7.81 7.61
C VAL A 75 -2.69 -7.64 8.90
N VAL A 76 -3.04 -8.40 9.93
CA VAL A 76 -2.56 -8.22 11.30
C VAL A 76 -1.64 -9.36 11.70
N ASN A 77 -0.51 -9.01 12.30
CA ASN A 77 0.36 -9.95 12.99
C ASN A 77 -0.27 -10.37 14.32
N PRO A 78 -0.63 -11.66 14.51
CA PRO A 78 -1.27 -12.11 15.75
C PRO A 78 -0.34 -12.07 16.97
N ILE A 79 0.98 -11.91 16.77
CA ILE A 79 1.98 -11.90 17.86
C ILE A 79 2.14 -10.51 18.47
N ASN A 80 2.32 -9.47 17.64
CA ASN A 80 2.63 -8.11 18.11
C ASN A 80 1.54 -7.08 17.76
N SER A 81 0.43 -7.50 17.14
CA SER A 81 -0.68 -6.64 16.72
C SER A 81 -0.36 -5.58 15.65
N HIS A 82 0.85 -5.55 15.11
CA HIS A 82 1.20 -4.66 14.00
C HIS A 82 0.40 -5.05 12.76
N ALA A 83 0.06 -4.08 11.91
CA ALA A 83 -0.84 -4.31 10.78
C ALA A 83 -0.35 -3.63 9.50
N HIS A 84 -0.59 -4.28 8.36
CA HIS A 84 -0.62 -3.59 7.07
C HIS A 84 -2.06 -3.28 6.70
N LEU A 85 -2.32 -2.00 6.45
CA LEU A 85 -3.60 -1.54 5.92
C LEU A 85 -3.46 -1.29 4.42
N PHE A 86 -4.38 -1.85 3.64
CA PHE A 86 -4.43 -1.70 2.19
C PHE A 86 -5.69 -0.93 1.80
N TYR A 87 -5.50 0.19 1.13
CA TYR A 87 -6.57 0.91 0.43
C TYR A 87 -6.46 0.58 -1.06
N GLY A 88 -7.42 -0.21 -1.55
CA GLY A 88 -7.49 -0.61 -2.94
C GLY A 88 -8.07 0.48 -3.82
N LEU A 89 -7.38 0.83 -4.90
CA LEU A 89 -7.82 1.84 -5.84
C LEU A 89 -8.81 1.26 -6.86
N SER A 90 -9.90 1.94 -7.16
CA SER A 90 -10.85 1.53 -8.20
C SER A 90 -10.17 1.48 -9.57
N THR A 91 -9.31 2.46 -9.86
CA THR A 91 -8.43 2.52 -11.03
C THR A 91 -6.97 2.54 -10.61
N SER A 92 -6.17 1.62 -11.15
CA SER A 92 -4.72 1.57 -10.91
C SER A 92 -4.02 2.78 -11.51
N ILE A 93 -2.98 3.25 -10.82
CA ILE A 93 -2.14 4.35 -11.28
C ILE A 93 -0.97 3.78 -12.09
N ALA A 94 -0.85 4.18 -13.35
CA ALA A 94 0.30 3.83 -14.18
C ALA A 94 1.57 4.56 -13.70
N MET A 95 2.70 3.86 -13.69
CA MET A 95 4.00 4.35 -13.20
C MET A 95 5.12 4.27 -14.26
N GLY A 96 4.79 3.97 -15.52
CA GLY A 96 5.77 3.96 -16.62
C GLY A 96 6.18 5.36 -17.08
N ASP A 97 7.18 5.43 -17.96
CA ASP A 97 7.79 6.69 -18.41
C ASP A 97 6.81 7.66 -19.10
N THR A 98 5.76 7.13 -19.72
CA THR A 98 4.71 7.92 -20.39
C THR A 98 3.49 8.18 -19.51
N ALA A 99 3.55 7.81 -18.23
CA ALA A 99 2.43 7.99 -17.31
C ALA A 99 2.20 9.47 -17.00
N ARG A 100 0.93 9.81 -16.74
CA ARG A 100 0.57 11.17 -16.36
C ARG A 100 1.05 11.43 -14.94
N ASN A 101 1.77 12.53 -14.76
CA ASN A 101 2.29 12.92 -13.44
C ASN A 101 1.18 13.30 -12.45
N ASN A 102 0.04 13.84 -12.93
CA ASN A 102 -1.01 14.35 -12.06
C ASN A 102 -1.61 13.27 -11.14
N PRO A 103 -2.08 12.09 -11.62
CA PRO A 103 -2.52 11.00 -10.75
C PRO A 103 -1.45 10.52 -9.76
N ILE A 104 -0.18 10.47 -10.17
CA ILE A 104 0.94 10.03 -9.33
C ILE A 104 1.13 11.01 -8.17
N ARG A 105 1.22 12.31 -8.48
CA ARG A 105 1.35 13.40 -7.48
C ARG A 105 0.17 13.42 -6.52
N TYR A 106 -1.03 13.27 -7.05
CA TYR A 106 -2.26 13.30 -6.25
C TYR A 106 -2.32 12.12 -5.28
N ALA A 107 -2.04 10.91 -5.76
CA ALA A 107 -1.96 9.73 -4.91
C ALA A 107 -0.81 9.80 -3.90
N ALA A 108 0.33 10.38 -4.27
CA ALA A 108 1.42 10.62 -3.33
C ALA A 108 1.01 11.59 -2.21
N ALA A 109 0.23 12.63 -2.51
CA ALA A 109 -0.27 13.58 -1.51
C ALA A 109 -1.28 12.92 -0.56
N ILE A 110 -2.18 12.10 -1.09
CA ILE A 110 -3.12 11.30 -0.29
C ILE A 110 -2.35 10.32 0.59
N GLN A 111 -1.39 9.59 0.03
CA GLN A 111 -0.57 8.63 0.78
C GLN A 111 0.21 9.31 1.89
N ALA A 112 0.80 10.49 1.65
CA ALA A 112 1.49 11.26 2.68
C ALA A 112 0.53 11.70 3.81
N ALA A 113 -0.67 12.17 3.45
CA ALA A 113 -1.67 12.59 4.44
C ALA A 113 -2.20 11.41 5.27
N PHE A 114 -2.52 10.27 4.63
CA PHE A 114 -2.94 9.05 5.32
C PHE A 114 -1.83 8.52 6.23
N ARG A 115 -0.58 8.48 5.76
CA ARG A 115 0.56 8.06 6.57
C ARG A 115 0.66 8.88 7.85
N ALA A 116 0.53 10.21 7.75
CA ALA A 116 0.56 11.10 8.91
C ALA A 116 -0.61 10.83 9.88
N ARG A 117 -1.83 10.66 9.35
CA ARG A 117 -3.02 10.37 10.16
C ARG A 117 -2.94 9.02 10.87
N LEU A 118 -2.42 8.01 10.20
CA LEU A 118 -2.24 6.66 10.73
C LEU A 118 -1.00 6.53 11.62
N LYS A 119 -0.13 7.54 11.69
CA LYS A 119 1.22 7.41 12.30
C LYS A 119 1.96 6.19 11.75
N ALA A 120 1.76 5.90 10.47
CA ALA A 120 2.36 4.75 9.80
C ALA A 120 3.86 4.97 9.58
N ASP A 121 4.61 3.88 9.48
CA ASP A 121 6.06 3.93 9.30
C ASP A 121 6.43 4.78 8.07
N THR A 122 7.34 5.73 8.31
CA THR A 122 7.86 6.63 7.29
C THR A 122 8.97 6.00 6.45
N GLY A 123 9.65 4.98 6.99
CA GLY A 123 10.66 4.19 6.29
C GLY A 123 10.08 3.14 5.33
N TYR A 124 8.81 2.78 5.52
CA TYR A 124 8.15 1.75 4.71
C TYR A 124 8.00 2.14 3.23
N ALA A 125 8.76 1.46 2.38
CA ALA A 125 8.85 1.69 0.94
C ALA A 125 7.69 1.12 0.10
N GLY A 126 6.82 0.27 0.67
CA GLY A 126 5.70 -0.32 -0.04
C GLY A 126 6.06 -1.45 -1.02
N LEU A 127 7.33 -1.86 -1.11
CA LEU A 127 7.78 -2.94 -2.00
C LEU A 127 7.23 -4.31 -1.59
N ILE A 128 7.22 -4.59 -0.29
CA ILE A 128 6.86 -5.89 0.26
C ILE A 128 5.85 -5.69 1.39
N ALA A 129 4.79 -6.48 1.39
CA ALA A 129 3.74 -6.38 2.39
C ALA A 129 3.43 -7.75 3.02
N LYS A 130 2.81 -7.77 4.20
CA LYS A 130 2.21 -8.99 4.77
C LYS A 130 1.21 -9.56 3.75
N ASN A 131 1.34 -10.83 3.41
CA ASN A 131 0.54 -11.49 2.38
C ASN A 131 -0.84 -11.88 2.92
N PRO A 132 -1.95 -11.28 2.46
CA PRO A 132 -3.29 -11.54 3.02
C PRO A 132 -3.83 -12.96 2.74
N PHE A 133 -3.13 -13.78 1.94
CA PHE A 133 -3.48 -15.19 1.70
C PHE A 133 -2.71 -16.17 2.58
N HIS A 134 -1.68 -15.72 3.29
CA HIS A 134 -0.90 -16.61 4.14
C HIS A 134 -1.62 -16.85 5.47
N PRO A 135 -1.83 -18.12 5.90
CA PRO A 135 -2.68 -18.46 7.05
C PRO A 135 -2.15 -17.99 8.42
N PHE A 136 -0.87 -17.59 8.49
CA PHE A 136 -0.29 -16.99 9.70
C PHE A 136 -0.93 -15.66 10.08
N TRP A 137 -1.35 -14.85 9.11
CA TRP A 137 -1.88 -13.52 9.39
C TRP A 137 -3.37 -13.59 9.72
N ARG A 138 -3.82 -12.69 10.60
CA ARG A 138 -5.26 -12.42 10.76
C ARG A 138 -5.66 -11.39 9.72
N VAL A 139 -6.65 -11.72 8.89
CA VAL A 139 -7.01 -10.89 7.74
C VAL A 139 -8.48 -10.53 7.76
N GLN A 140 -8.77 -9.24 7.64
CA GLN A 140 -10.11 -8.72 7.40
C GLN A 140 -10.19 -8.13 6.00
N TRP A 141 -11.27 -8.46 5.28
CA TRP A 141 -11.55 -7.98 3.94
C TRP A 141 -12.80 -7.11 3.95
N VAL A 142 -12.73 -5.98 3.26
CA VAL A 142 -13.87 -5.10 2.97
C VAL A 142 -14.04 -5.06 1.45
N ASN A 143 -15.25 -5.33 0.94
CA ASN A 143 -15.52 -5.31 -0.51
C ASN A 143 -15.69 -3.87 -1.03
N LYS A 144 -14.68 -3.02 -0.82
CA LYS A 144 -14.69 -1.61 -1.23
C LYS A 144 -13.34 -1.25 -1.84
N LEU A 145 -13.40 -0.68 -3.03
CA LEU A 145 -12.31 0.05 -3.66
C LEU A 145 -12.66 1.54 -3.68
N TYR A 146 -11.64 2.36 -3.75
CA TYR A 146 -11.75 3.81 -3.65
C TYR A 146 -11.20 4.48 -4.90
N ASP A 147 -11.87 5.50 -5.41
CA ASP A 147 -11.17 6.46 -6.25
C ASP A 147 -10.32 7.41 -5.37
N LEU A 148 -9.37 8.09 -6.00
CA LEU A 148 -8.48 9.00 -5.28
C LEU A 148 -9.22 10.22 -4.72
N GLY A 149 -10.30 10.66 -5.38
CA GLY A 149 -11.12 11.78 -4.90
C GLY A 149 -11.80 11.42 -3.59
N GLU A 150 -12.44 10.25 -3.53
CA GLU A 150 -13.07 9.71 -2.32
C GLU A 150 -12.08 9.64 -1.15
N LEU A 151 -10.86 9.11 -1.36
CA LEU A 151 -9.85 9.08 -0.28
C LEU A 151 -9.44 10.49 0.17
N ALA A 152 -9.36 11.45 -0.77
CA ALA A 152 -8.96 12.81 -0.45
C ALA A 152 -9.99 13.56 0.41
N GLU A 153 -11.27 13.18 0.39
CA GLU A 153 -12.31 13.79 1.23
C GLU A 153 -12.05 13.59 2.74
N TYR A 154 -11.30 12.56 3.12
CA TYR A 154 -11.00 12.24 4.51
C TYR A 154 -9.79 12.97 5.10
N VAL A 155 -9.03 13.70 4.27
CA VAL A 155 -7.74 14.28 4.67
C VAL A 155 -7.51 15.65 4.07
N THR A 156 -6.80 16.49 4.82
CA THR A 156 -6.24 17.72 4.24
C THR A 156 -4.93 17.38 3.52
N LEU A 157 -4.90 17.63 2.20
CA LEU A 157 -3.71 17.35 1.40
C LEU A 157 -2.58 18.35 1.70
N PRO A 158 -1.34 17.88 1.78
CA PRO A 158 -0.20 18.77 2.02
C PRO A 158 0.04 19.66 0.78
N LYS A 159 0.38 20.93 1.02
CA LYS A 159 0.75 21.88 -0.05
C LYS A 159 2.05 21.49 -0.78
N ARG A 160 2.94 20.78 -0.09
CA ARG A 160 4.21 20.26 -0.61
C ARG A 160 4.41 18.84 -0.13
N LEU A 161 4.83 17.96 -1.04
CA LEU A 161 5.26 16.63 -0.67
C LEU A 161 6.60 16.73 0.07
N PRO A 162 6.84 15.89 1.09
CA PRO A 162 8.14 15.84 1.75
C PRO A 162 9.24 15.48 0.74
N THR A 163 10.32 16.27 0.70
CA THR A 163 11.50 16.01 -0.14
C THR A 163 12.18 14.68 0.21
N ASN A 164 12.06 14.24 1.47
CA ASN A 164 12.60 12.98 1.99
C ASN A 164 11.56 11.84 1.98
N THR A 165 10.77 11.71 0.92
CA THR A 165 9.98 10.49 0.75
C THR A 165 10.88 9.42 0.13
N SER A 166 11.75 8.79 0.94
CA SER A 166 12.67 7.71 0.55
C SER A 166 11.95 6.43 0.05
N ALA A 167 10.61 6.46 -0.04
CA ALA A 167 9.74 5.30 -0.02
C ALA A 167 8.35 5.62 -0.64
N GLY A 168 8.15 5.37 -1.94
CA GLY A 168 6.83 5.33 -2.60
C GLY A 168 6.68 6.14 -3.90
N LEU A 169 5.42 6.44 -4.26
CA LEU A 169 4.97 7.15 -5.48
C LEU A 169 5.70 8.47 -5.78
N GLY A 170 6.32 9.10 -4.77
CA GLY A 170 6.99 10.39 -4.87
C GLY A 170 8.36 10.39 -5.55
N ARG A 171 8.95 9.22 -5.89
CA ARG A 171 10.27 9.14 -6.56
C ARG A 171 10.31 9.83 -7.93
N ASN A 172 9.18 9.91 -8.64
CA ASN A 172 9.11 10.52 -9.99
C ASN A 172 8.72 12.00 -9.97
N CYS A 173 8.76 12.67 -8.82
CA CYS A 173 8.33 14.07 -8.67
C CYS A 173 9.45 14.99 -8.16
N THR A 174 10.67 14.85 -8.69
CA THR A 174 11.80 15.75 -8.39
C THR A 174 12.29 16.61 -9.55
N LEU A 175 11.58 16.64 -10.69
CA LEU A 175 11.76 17.62 -11.77
C LEU A 175 10.33 17.89 -12.29
N PHE A 176 9.71 19.06 -12.28
CA PHE A 176 10.14 20.43 -12.48
C PHE A 176 9.15 21.34 -11.73
N ASP A 177 9.63 22.21 -10.85
CA ASP A 177 8.93 23.42 -10.41
C ASP A 177 9.97 24.55 -10.44
N GLU A 178 10.50 24.81 -11.64
CA GLU A 178 11.16 26.06 -12.02
C GLU A 178 10.77 26.38 -13.46
N MET A 179 9.58 26.96 -13.64
CA MET A 179 9.25 27.91 -14.71
C MET A 179 8.12 28.82 -14.25
#